data_AF-A0A497M9N9-F1
#
_entry.id   AF-A0A497M9N9-F1
#
_cell.length_a   1.000
_cell.length_b   1.000
_cell.length_c   1.000
_cell.angle_alpha   90.00
_cell.angle_beta   90.00
_cell.angle_gamma   90.00
#
_symmetry.space_group_name_H-M   'P 1'
#
loop_
_entity.id
_entity.type
_entity.pdbx_description
1 polymer ?
#
loop_
_entity_poly.entity_id
_entity_poly.type
_entity_poly.pdbx_seq_one_letter_code
_entity_poly.pdbx_strand_id
1 'polypeptide(L)'
;PQRYANCGAISWFDGRAASKVDPKGPIFRIPKGECLDPFKGEYSGVNKVVQEKSLGAIKRVWLYTAFGYPHTSCGCFEAIAFYIPEVDGFGIVHRDFKGPAINGLPFSTMADATGGGRQVDGFHGISIEYMRSPKFLQVDGGWRRVVWVPKAVYERVKDFIPEDVRDKIATEEDAKTIEELIEFLKAKGHPVVERWKEKEAEKAEAKPVEAEAAAAAPEAVPQIAGVTGVSVSGIPVAAGGLRIILKGAKIRIDKVIIKRTGSGGK
;
A
#
# COMPACT_ATOMS: atom_id res chain seq x y z
N PRO A 1 -4.04 -21.72 -6.85
CA PRO A 1 -2.80 -22.35 -7.38
C PRO A 1 -1.66 -21.37 -7.63
N GLN A 2 -1.91 -20.28 -8.36
CA GLN A 2 -0.90 -19.27 -8.76
C GLN A 2 -0.43 -18.32 -7.64
N ARG A 3 -0.75 -18.62 -6.39
CA ARG A 3 -0.30 -17.85 -5.23
C ARG A 3 -0.01 -18.81 -4.10
N TYR A 4 1.26 -18.98 -3.80
CA TYR A 4 1.72 -19.75 -2.66
C TYR A 4 1.39 -19.01 -1.36
N ALA A 5 1.27 -19.74 -0.26
CA ALA A 5 1.22 -19.10 1.05
C ALA A 5 2.51 -18.28 1.29
N ASN A 6 2.41 -17.20 2.08
CA ASN A 6 3.54 -16.30 2.29
C ASN A 6 4.76 -17.00 2.91
N CYS A 7 4.56 -18.10 3.65
CA CYS A 7 5.63 -18.90 4.24
C CYS A 7 6.43 -19.75 3.25
N GLY A 8 5.98 -19.89 2.00
CA GLY A 8 6.62 -20.74 1.00
C GLY A 8 6.44 -22.24 1.19
N ALA A 9 5.87 -22.68 2.32
CA ALA A 9 5.75 -24.10 2.67
C ALA A 9 4.40 -24.74 2.31
N ILE A 10 3.41 -23.95 1.86
CA ILE A 10 2.05 -24.46 1.57
C ILE A 10 1.63 -24.05 0.16
N SER A 11 1.65 -25.01 -0.76
CA SER A 11 1.05 -24.88 -2.08
C SER A 11 -0.46 -25.05 -2.04
N TRP A 12 -1.12 -24.81 -3.19
CA TRP A 12 -2.53 -25.16 -3.32
C TRP A 12 -2.79 -26.68 -3.22
N PHE A 13 -1.86 -27.52 -3.69
CA PHE A 13 -1.99 -28.96 -3.60
C PHE A 13 -1.81 -29.46 -2.16
N ASP A 14 -0.87 -28.88 -1.42
CA ASP A 14 -0.69 -29.14 0.01
C ASP A 14 -1.93 -28.73 0.79
N GLY A 15 -2.50 -27.56 0.50
CA GLY A 15 -3.74 -27.10 1.12
C GLY A 15 -4.93 -28.02 0.80
N ARG A 16 -5.02 -28.52 -0.44
CA ARG A 16 -6.04 -29.50 -0.84
C ARG A 16 -5.87 -30.84 -0.13
N ALA A 17 -4.64 -31.31 0.06
CA ALA A 17 -4.36 -32.55 0.78
C ALA A 17 -4.68 -32.39 2.27
N ALA A 18 -4.16 -31.34 2.92
CA ALA A 18 -4.37 -31.05 4.33
C ALA A 18 -5.86 -30.94 4.70
N SER A 19 -6.66 -30.22 3.90
CA SER A 19 -8.11 -30.09 4.13
C SER A 19 -8.92 -31.38 3.99
N LYS A 20 -8.35 -32.43 3.36
CA LYS A 20 -8.95 -33.76 3.31
C LYS A 20 -8.51 -34.64 4.47
N VAL A 21 -7.26 -34.51 4.89
CA VAL A 21 -6.68 -35.28 6.00
C VAL A 21 -7.34 -34.87 7.31
N ASP A 22 -7.45 -33.58 7.56
CA ASP A 22 -8.16 -33.05 8.73
C ASP A 22 -9.20 -31.99 8.31
N PRO A 23 -10.46 -32.40 8.07
CA PRO A 23 -11.52 -31.48 7.69
C PRO A 23 -11.88 -30.43 8.75
N LYS A 24 -11.48 -30.62 10.01
CA LYS A 24 -11.70 -29.68 11.12
C LYS A 24 -10.45 -28.86 11.45
N GLY A 25 -9.37 -29.09 10.72
CA GLY A 25 -8.09 -28.43 10.91
C GLY A 25 -8.09 -26.96 10.45
N PRO A 26 -6.94 -26.28 10.61
CA PRO A 26 -6.80 -24.86 10.26
C PRO A 26 -6.80 -24.60 8.75
N ILE A 27 -6.61 -25.63 7.93
CA ILE A 27 -6.63 -25.54 6.47
C ILE A 27 -7.93 -26.18 5.97
N PHE A 28 -8.80 -25.37 5.37
CA PHE A 28 -10.11 -25.80 4.90
C PHE A 28 -10.41 -25.24 3.51
N ARG A 29 -11.39 -25.86 2.84
CA ARG A 29 -11.80 -25.45 1.49
C ARG A 29 -12.59 -24.15 1.53
N ILE A 30 -12.20 -23.20 0.68
CA ILE A 30 -12.96 -21.97 0.43
C ILE A 30 -13.58 -22.04 -0.98
N PRO A 31 -14.91 -22.13 -1.11
CA PRO A 31 -15.58 -21.93 -2.38
C PRO A 31 -15.35 -20.49 -2.86
N LYS A 32 -14.90 -20.32 -4.11
CA LYS A 32 -14.62 -18.99 -4.65
C LYS A 32 -15.87 -18.09 -4.66
N GLY A 33 -17.04 -18.65 -4.96
CA GLY A 33 -18.23 -17.85 -5.24
C GLY A 33 -18.11 -17.12 -6.57
N GLU A 34 -18.74 -15.96 -6.68
CA GLU A 34 -18.69 -15.09 -7.86
C GLU A 34 -17.29 -14.47 -8.01
N CYS A 35 -16.78 -14.40 -9.25
CA CYS A 35 -15.57 -13.66 -9.56
C CYS A 35 -15.93 -12.19 -9.77
N LEU A 36 -15.55 -11.33 -8.83
CA LEU A 36 -15.85 -9.89 -8.89
C LEU A 36 -14.82 -9.13 -9.73
N ASP A 37 -13.55 -9.54 -9.63
CA ASP A 37 -12.48 -8.96 -10.44
C ASP A 37 -11.41 -10.04 -10.71
N PRO A 38 -11.31 -10.56 -11.96
CA PRO A 38 -10.35 -11.61 -12.28
C PRO A 38 -8.89 -11.12 -12.29
N PHE A 39 -8.66 -9.83 -12.53
CA PHE A 39 -7.32 -9.24 -12.60
C PHE A 39 -6.77 -9.00 -11.19
N LYS A 40 -7.59 -8.47 -10.29
CA LYS A 40 -7.25 -8.34 -8.86
C LYS A 40 -7.32 -9.66 -8.12
N GLY A 41 -8.07 -10.62 -8.65
CA GLY A 41 -8.36 -11.89 -8.00
C GLY A 41 -9.33 -11.73 -6.85
N GLU A 42 -10.34 -10.87 -7.01
CA GLU A 42 -11.40 -10.68 -6.02
C GLU A 42 -12.55 -11.66 -6.27
N TYR A 43 -13.00 -12.32 -5.19
CA TYR A 43 -14.09 -13.27 -5.23
C TYR A 43 -15.01 -13.11 -4.03
N SER A 44 -16.33 -13.16 -4.25
CA SER A 44 -17.31 -12.93 -3.18
C SER A 44 -17.25 -13.97 -2.06
N GLY A 45 -17.03 -15.25 -2.41
CA GLY A 45 -16.89 -16.33 -1.43
C GLY A 45 -15.61 -16.22 -0.59
N VAL A 46 -14.51 -15.74 -1.18
CA VAL A 46 -13.26 -15.46 -0.44
C VAL A 46 -13.47 -14.29 0.52
N ASN A 47 -14.07 -13.19 0.06
CA ASN A 47 -14.37 -12.03 0.92
C ASN A 47 -15.24 -12.42 2.12
N LYS A 48 -16.32 -13.20 1.89
CA LYS A 48 -17.20 -13.70 2.97
C LYS A 48 -16.43 -14.51 4.01
N VAL A 49 -15.61 -15.46 3.59
CA VAL A 49 -14.84 -16.31 4.52
C VAL A 49 -13.81 -15.50 5.28
N VAL A 50 -13.08 -14.60 4.61
CA VAL A 50 -12.10 -13.74 5.27
C VAL A 50 -12.77 -12.84 6.30
N GLN A 51 -13.93 -12.27 5.98
CA GLN A 51 -14.71 -11.47 6.92
C GLN A 51 -15.14 -12.26 8.15
N GLU A 52 -15.64 -13.48 7.97
CA GLU A 52 -16.02 -14.36 9.08
C GLU A 52 -14.80 -14.72 9.95
N LYS A 53 -13.72 -15.20 9.32
CA LYS A 53 -12.53 -15.71 10.04
C LYS A 53 -11.68 -14.61 10.67
N SER A 54 -11.78 -13.38 10.19
CA SER A 54 -11.13 -12.21 10.79
C SER A 54 -12.03 -11.45 11.78
N LEU A 55 -13.21 -12.01 12.13
CA LEU A 55 -14.19 -11.37 13.01
C LEU A 55 -14.60 -9.96 12.52
N GLY A 56 -14.68 -9.79 11.19
CA GLY A 56 -15.06 -8.55 10.54
C GLY A 56 -13.94 -7.53 10.37
N ALA A 57 -12.72 -7.80 10.86
CA ALA A 57 -11.58 -6.89 10.73
C ALA A 57 -11.17 -6.69 9.26
N ILE A 58 -11.19 -7.76 8.46
CA ILE A 58 -10.87 -7.72 7.03
C ILE A 58 -12.13 -8.05 6.23
N LYS A 59 -12.59 -7.12 5.39
CA LYS A 59 -13.84 -7.29 4.63
C LYS A 59 -13.63 -7.75 3.19
N ARG A 60 -12.48 -7.42 2.61
CA ARG A 60 -12.16 -7.65 1.20
C ARG A 60 -10.69 -8.01 1.04
N VAL A 61 -10.39 -8.89 0.09
CA VAL A 61 -9.01 -9.23 -0.27
C VAL A 61 -8.87 -9.31 -1.78
N TRP A 62 -7.87 -8.60 -2.29
CA TRP A 62 -7.35 -8.69 -3.64
C TRP A 62 -6.10 -9.55 -3.62
N LEU A 63 -6.09 -10.59 -4.47
CA LEU A 63 -5.05 -11.60 -4.41
C LEU A 63 -3.73 -11.19 -5.06
N TYR A 64 -3.74 -10.20 -5.95
CA TYR A 64 -2.59 -9.95 -6.83
C TYR A 64 -2.08 -8.51 -6.79
N THR A 65 -2.21 -7.87 -5.62
CA THR A 65 -1.79 -6.49 -5.36
C THR A 65 -1.26 -6.32 -3.93
N ALA A 66 -0.40 -5.32 -3.75
CA ALA A 66 0.08 -4.78 -2.49
C ALA A 66 -0.64 -3.47 -2.08
N PHE A 67 -1.67 -3.02 -2.82
CA PHE A 67 -2.39 -1.77 -2.56
C PHE A 67 -3.92 -1.96 -2.46
N GLY A 68 -4.57 -1.08 -1.69
CA GLY A 68 -6.02 -1.03 -1.52
C GLY A 68 -6.53 -2.11 -0.58
N TYR A 69 -6.69 -3.33 -1.08
CA TYR A 69 -7.13 -4.48 -0.28
C TYR A 69 -6.15 -5.65 -0.35
N PRO A 70 -4.86 -5.45 -0.07
CA PRO A 70 -3.88 -6.54 -0.17
C PRO A 70 -4.23 -7.67 0.81
N HIS A 71 -3.77 -8.88 0.51
CA HIS A 71 -3.84 -9.96 1.50
C HIS A 71 -2.94 -9.62 2.70
N THR A 72 -3.40 -9.93 3.90
CA THR A 72 -2.66 -9.64 5.12
C THR A 72 -1.41 -10.52 5.27
N SER A 73 -0.49 -10.13 6.14
CA SER A 73 0.69 -10.95 6.46
C SER A 73 0.73 -11.27 7.95
N CYS A 74 1.15 -12.50 8.27
CA CYS A 74 1.38 -12.94 9.64
C CYS A 74 2.79 -12.51 10.09
N GLY A 75 3.75 -13.43 10.15
CA GLY A 75 5.16 -13.15 10.49
C GLY A 75 6.18 -14.17 9.95
N CYS A 76 5.70 -15.24 9.31
CA CYS A 76 6.53 -16.31 8.76
C CYS A 76 6.79 -16.18 7.25
N PHE A 77 6.58 -15.00 6.66
CA PHE A 77 6.88 -14.76 5.25
C PHE A 77 8.38 -14.88 4.97
N GLU A 78 8.74 -15.44 3.82
CA GLU A 78 10.16 -15.60 3.42
C GLU A 78 10.77 -14.27 2.98
N ALA A 79 9.97 -13.38 2.40
CA ALA A 79 10.39 -12.07 1.92
C ALA A 79 9.27 -11.03 2.04
N ILE A 80 9.64 -9.77 1.86
CA ILE A 80 8.72 -8.62 1.82
C ILE A 80 8.91 -7.93 0.47
N ALA A 81 7.83 -7.69 -0.25
CA ALA A 81 7.77 -6.67 -1.29
C ALA A 81 7.37 -5.34 -0.63
N PHE A 82 8.23 -4.35 -0.70
CA PHE A 82 8.00 -3.01 -0.15
C PHE A 82 8.03 -1.97 -1.25
N TYR A 83 7.11 -1.03 -1.21
CA TYR A 83 7.01 0.06 -2.17
C TYR A 83 8.02 1.16 -1.85
N ILE A 84 8.65 1.69 -2.88
CA ILE A 84 9.65 2.75 -2.84
C ILE A 84 9.07 3.95 -3.59
N PRO A 85 8.52 4.96 -2.89
CA PRO A 85 7.84 6.09 -3.50
C PRO A 85 8.70 6.89 -4.48
N GLU A 86 9.98 7.07 -4.18
CA GLU A 86 10.95 7.87 -4.94
C GLU A 86 11.17 7.36 -6.36
N VAL A 87 10.98 6.06 -6.57
CA VAL A 87 11.16 5.38 -7.86
C VAL A 87 9.87 4.74 -8.38
N ASP A 88 8.72 5.00 -7.77
CA ASP A 88 7.43 4.34 -8.09
C ASP A 88 7.54 2.81 -8.24
N GLY A 89 8.42 2.19 -7.47
CA GLY A 89 8.86 0.80 -7.66
C GLY A 89 8.68 -0.05 -6.42
N PHE A 90 8.93 -1.34 -6.54
CA PHE A 90 9.02 -2.28 -5.42
C PHE A 90 10.46 -2.74 -5.22
N GLY A 91 10.92 -2.66 -3.98
CA GLY A 91 12.04 -3.46 -3.51
C GLY A 91 11.53 -4.80 -2.96
N ILE A 92 12.37 -5.82 -3.02
CA ILE A 92 12.15 -7.10 -2.33
C ILE A 92 13.27 -7.29 -1.33
N VAL A 93 12.98 -7.82 -0.15
CA VAL A 93 14.01 -8.20 0.83
C VAL A 93 13.61 -9.51 1.50
N HIS A 94 14.54 -10.47 1.54
CA HIS A 94 14.30 -11.77 2.17
C HIS A 94 14.76 -11.79 3.63
N ARG A 95 14.21 -12.72 4.39
CA ARG A 95 14.40 -12.85 5.84
C ARG A 95 15.87 -12.95 6.26
N ASP A 96 16.69 -13.64 5.47
CA ASP A 96 18.09 -13.89 5.81
C ASP A 96 19.06 -12.79 5.37
N PHE A 97 18.56 -11.79 4.62
CA PHE A 97 19.35 -10.66 4.15
C PHE A 97 19.99 -9.92 5.33
N LYS A 98 21.29 -9.64 5.22
CA LYS A 98 22.06 -8.97 6.27
C LYS A 98 22.21 -7.49 5.95
N GLY A 99 21.93 -6.65 6.94
CA GLY A 99 22.02 -5.20 6.81
C GLY A 99 20.74 -4.54 6.29
N PRO A 100 20.82 -3.25 5.96
CA PRO A 100 19.69 -2.49 5.45
C PRO A 100 19.41 -2.81 3.98
N ALA A 101 18.13 -2.88 3.61
CA ALA A 101 17.72 -2.87 2.21
C ALA A 101 17.91 -1.48 1.59
N ILE A 102 17.58 -1.33 0.31
CA ILE A 102 17.78 -0.08 -0.46
C ILE A 102 17.08 1.16 0.12
N ASN A 103 16.04 0.96 0.94
CA ASN A 103 15.35 2.03 1.67
C ASN A 103 15.99 2.37 3.03
N GLY A 104 17.16 1.80 3.34
CA GLY A 104 17.88 2.01 4.60
C GLY A 104 17.35 1.20 5.79
N LEU A 105 16.30 0.39 5.64
CA LEU A 105 15.69 -0.35 6.74
C LEU A 105 16.15 -1.83 6.76
N PRO A 106 16.42 -2.43 7.92
CA PRO A 106 16.63 -3.86 8.02
C PRO A 106 15.32 -4.64 7.86
N PHE A 107 15.42 -5.94 7.52
CA PHE A 107 14.25 -6.82 7.35
C PHE A 107 13.32 -6.82 8.58
N SER A 108 13.88 -6.85 9.80
CA SER A 108 13.08 -6.89 11.03
C SER A 108 12.14 -5.70 11.17
N THR A 109 12.64 -4.49 10.92
CA THR A 109 11.84 -3.26 10.96
C THR A 109 10.70 -3.28 9.93
N MET A 110 10.97 -3.75 8.71
CA MET A 110 9.93 -3.89 7.71
C MET A 110 8.94 -5.03 8.03
N ALA A 111 9.39 -6.10 8.67
CA ALA A 111 8.54 -7.20 9.10
C ALA A 111 7.50 -6.74 10.12
N ASP A 112 7.88 -5.87 11.05
CA ASP A 112 6.96 -5.26 12.02
C ASP A 112 5.88 -4.40 11.34
N ALA A 113 6.25 -3.66 10.30
CA ALA A 113 5.32 -2.88 9.49
C ALA A 113 4.37 -3.76 8.67
N THR A 114 4.88 -4.87 8.11
CA THR A 114 4.16 -5.76 7.18
C THR A 114 3.23 -6.73 7.91
N GLY A 115 3.64 -7.22 9.08
CA GLY A 115 2.97 -8.28 9.80
C GLY A 115 1.76 -7.85 10.65
N GLY A 116 1.25 -8.82 11.41
CA GLY A 116 0.19 -8.60 12.40
C GLY A 116 -1.24 -8.70 11.85
N GLY A 117 -1.43 -9.32 10.68
CA GLY A 117 -2.78 -9.58 10.15
C GLY A 117 -3.52 -8.33 9.68
N ARG A 118 -2.79 -7.25 9.39
CA ARG A 118 -3.33 -5.97 8.90
C ARG A 118 -3.20 -5.87 7.38
N GLN A 119 -4.05 -5.06 6.76
CA GLN A 119 -3.86 -4.62 5.38
C GLN A 119 -3.02 -3.35 5.40
N VAL A 120 -1.81 -3.44 4.87
CA VAL A 120 -0.84 -2.36 4.85
C VAL A 120 -0.44 -2.11 3.41
N ASP A 121 -0.74 -0.92 2.92
CA ASP A 121 -0.43 -0.55 1.55
C ASP A 121 1.08 -0.42 1.36
N GLY A 122 1.57 -1.00 0.27
CA GLY A 122 2.97 -0.95 -0.10
C GLY A 122 3.89 -1.83 0.73
N PHE A 123 3.40 -2.60 1.71
CA PHE A 123 4.20 -3.59 2.44
C PHE A 123 3.52 -4.94 2.43
N HIS A 124 4.12 -5.91 1.74
CA HIS A 124 3.46 -7.17 1.47
C HIS A 124 4.39 -8.37 1.66
N GLY A 125 4.06 -9.25 2.61
CA GLY A 125 4.78 -10.48 2.85
C GLY A 125 4.53 -11.47 1.70
N ILE A 126 5.61 -12.04 1.17
CA ILE A 126 5.60 -12.93 0.02
C ILE A 126 6.52 -14.13 0.25
N SER A 127 6.28 -15.19 -0.51
CA SER A 127 7.18 -16.34 -0.62
C SER A 127 8.00 -16.27 -1.90
N ILE A 128 9.13 -16.98 -1.92
CA ILE A 128 9.97 -17.09 -3.11
C ILE A 128 9.20 -17.80 -4.24
N GLU A 129 8.38 -18.80 -3.90
CA GLU A 129 7.53 -19.50 -4.87
C GLU A 129 6.45 -18.59 -5.47
N TYR A 130 5.94 -17.60 -4.73
CA TYR A 130 4.99 -16.65 -5.31
C TYR A 130 5.66 -15.73 -6.36
N MET A 131 6.94 -15.40 -6.20
CA MET A 131 7.69 -14.59 -7.17
C MET A 131 7.82 -15.27 -8.55
N ARG A 132 7.75 -16.60 -8.60
CA ARG A 132 7.78 -17.39 -9.84
C ARG A 132 6.44 -17.39 -10.58
N SER A 133 5.39 -16.88 -9.97
CA SER A 133 4.05 -16.90 -10.53
C SER A 133 3.86 -15.84 -11.62
N PRO A 134 3.20 -16.14 -12.74
CA PRO A 134 2.72 -15.13 -13.69
C PRO A 134 1.67 -14.18 -13.09
N LYS A 135 1.15 -14.49 -11.90
CA LYS A 135 0.20 -13.64 -11.15
C LYS A 135 0.88 -12.80 -10.06
N PHE A 136 2.22 -12.86 -9.96
CA PHE A 136 2.98 -12.10 -8.98
C PHE A 136 2.73 -10.61 -9.11
N LEU A 137 2.07 -10.02 -8.11
CA LEU A 137 1.71 -8.59 -8.01
C LEU A 137 1.20 -7.99 -9.33
N GLN A 138 0.46 -8.78 -10.13
CA GLN A 138 0.16 -8.42 -11.52
C GLN A 138 -0.62 -7.09 -11.63
N VAL A 139 -1.44 -6.78 -10.62
CA VAL A 139 -2.23 -5.54 -10.57
C VAL A 139 -1.31 -4.32 -10.45
N ASP A 140 -0.17 -4.51 -9.81
CA ASP A 140 0.80 -3.45 -9.57
C ASP A 140 1.91 -3.44 -10.64
N GLY A 141 1.78 -4.21 -11.72
CA GLY A 141 2.78 -4.32 -12.79
C GLY A 141 3.75 -5.49 -12.64
N GLY A 142 3.62 -6.29 -11.59
CA GLY A 142 4.45 -7.48 -11.33
C GLY A 142 5.94 -7.17 -11.38
N TRP A 143 6.71 -8.04 -12.04
CA TRP A 143 8.17 -7.87 -12.20
C TRP A 143 8.57 -6.56 -12.88
N ARG A 144 7.72 -5.94 -13.71
CA ARG A 144 8.04 -4.67 -14.39
C ARG A 144 8.06 -3.46 -13.45
N ARG A 145 7.57 -3.63 -12.22
CA ARG A 145 7.63 -2.60 -11.18
C ARG A 145 8.60 -2.98 -10.06
N VAL A 146 9.22 -4.16 -10.09
CA VAL A 146 10.28 -4.52 -9.14
C VAL A 146 11.57 -3.89 -9.61
N VAL A 147 12.23 -3.13 -8.75
CA VAL A 147 13.42 -2.33 -9.10
C VAL A 147 14.67 -2.77 -8.35
N TRP A 148 14.51 -3.46 -7.22
CA TRP A 148 15.63 -3.89 -6.39
C TRP A 148 15.35 -5.23 -5.71
N VAL A 149 16.27 -6.18 -5.81
CA VAL A 149 16.15 -7.53 -5.23
C VAL A 149 17.54 -8.03 -4.79
N PRO A 150 17.69 -8.60 -3.58
CA PRO A 150 18.95 -9.21 -3.18
C PRO A 150 19.39 -10.30 -4.15
N LYS A 151 20.66 -10.34 -4.51
CA LYS A 151 21.24 -11.27 -5.50
C LYS A 151 20.91 -12.72 -5.18
N ALA A 152 20.95 -13.10 -3.90
CA ALA A 152 20.59 -14.45 -3.45
C ALA A 152 19.15 -14.85 -3.80
N VAL A 153 18.21 -13.91 -3.81
CA VAL A 153 16.82 -14.14 -4.23
C VAL A 153 16.72 -14.08 -5.75
N TYR A 154 17.34 -13.06 -6.37
CA TYR A 154 17.34 -12.87 -7.81
C TYR A 154 17.79 -14.14 -8.54
N GLU A 155 18.91 -14.75 -8.14
CA GLU A 155 19.42 -15.98 -8.75
C GLU A 155 18.46 -17.18 -8.64
N ARG A 156 17.63 -17.23 -7.59
CA ARG A 156 16.66 -18.33 -7.37
C ARG A 156 15.41 -18.22 -8.26
N VAL A 157 15.15 -17.04 -8.81
CA VAL A 157 13.92 -16.73 -9.55
C VAL A 157 14.16 -16.13 -10.93
N LYS A 158 15.42 -15.84 -11.31
CA LYS A 158 15.80 -15.16 -12.57
C LYS A 158 15.17 -15.75 -13.83
N ASP A 159 15.03 -17.07 -13.90
CA ASP A 159 14.47 -17.77 -15.06
C ASP A 159 12.97 -17.51 -15.23
N PHE A 160 12.29 -17.08 -14.16
CA PHE A 160 10.87 -16.72 -14.15
C PHE A 160 10.65 -15.21 -14.32
N ILE A 161 11.71 -14.40 -14.23
CA ILE A 161 11.65 -12.97 -14.50
C ILE A 161 11.52 -12.75 -16.02
N PRO A 162 10.58 -11.92 -16.49
CA PRO A 162 10.45 -11.58 -17.91
C PRO A 162 11.77 -11.04 -18.48
N GLU A 163 12.13 -11.50 -19.67
CA GLU A 163 13.41 -11.15 -20.32
C GLU A 163 13.59 -9.65 -20.53
N ASP A 164 12.49 -8.91 -20.74
CA ASP A 164 12.51 -7.46 -20.97
C ASP A 164 12.95 -6.63 -19.75
N VAL A 165 12.91 -7.22 -18.55
CA VAL A 165 13.28 -6.56 -17.29
C VAL A 165 14.36 -7.28 -16.49
N ARG A 166 14.68 -8.54 -16.82
CA ARG A 166 15.65 -9.38 -16.11
C ARG A 166 16.94 -8.60 -15.79
N ASP A 167 17.62 -8.07 -16.80
CA ASP A 167 18.91 -7.37 -16.62
C ASP A 167 18.79 -5.89 -16.20
N LYS A 168 17.61 -5.46 -15.77
CA LYS A 168 17.30 -4.06 -15.42
C LYS A 168 16.93 -3.86 -13.95
N ILE A 169 16.92 -4.93 -13.16
CA ILE A 169 16.64 -4.91 -11.73
C ILE A 169 17.97 -4.83 -10.98
N ALA A 170 18.09 -3.88 -10.05
CA ALA A 170 19.29 -3.72 -9.25
C ALA A 170 19.38 -4.76 -8.13
N THR A 171 20.61 -5.06 -7.72
CA THR A 171 20.91 -5.83 -6.50
C THR A 171 21.64 -4.95 -5.48
N GLU A 172 21.96 -5.53 -4.32
CA GLU A 172 22.82 -4.90 -3.30
C GLU A 172 24.25 -4.62 -3.77
N GLU A 173 24.68 -5.25 -4.88
CA GLU A 173 25.98 -5.00 -5.51
C GLU A 173 25.93 -3.79 -6.47
N ASP A 174 24.76 -3.50 -7.05
CA ASP A 174 24.57 -2.43 -8.05
C ASP A 174 24.20 -1.08 -7.42
N ALA A 175 23.38 -1.09 -6.36
CA ALA A 175 22.94 0.11 -5.67
C ALA A 175 22.72 -0.15 -4.18
N LYS A 176 23.19 0.78 -3.36
CA LYS A 176 23.06 0.79 -1.89
C LYS A 176 22.26 1.98 -1.38
N THR A 177 22.08 3.02 -2.19
CA THR A 177 21.19 4.15 -1.88
C THR A 177 20.12 4.33 -2.95
N ILE A 178 19.08 5.11 -2.62
CA ILE A 178 17.99 5.43 -3.54
C ILE A 178 18.50 6.26 -4.73
N GLU A 179 19.48 7.14 -4.51
CA GLU A 179 20.10 7.94 -5.56
C GLU A 179 20.83 7.05 -6.59
N GLU A 180 21.66 6.13 -6.10
CA GLU A 180 22.35 5.14 -6.95
C GLU A 180 21.33 4.26 -7.70
N LEU A 181 20.23 3.87 -7.04
CA LEU A 181 19.15 3.11 -7.66
C LEU A 181 18.51 3.90 -8.81
N ILE A 182 18.22 5.19 -8.63
CA ILE A 182 17.65 6.05 -9.68
C ILE A 182 18.57 6.10 -10.90
N GLU A 183 19.87 6.28 -10.69
CA GLU A 183 20.86 6.33 -11.76
C GLU A 183 20.96 5.00 -12.51
N PHE A 184 21.00 3.88 -11.77
CA PHE A 184 21.01 2.54 -12.35
C PHE A 184 19.77 2.28 -13.21
N LEU A 185 18.57 2.60 -12.71
CA LEU A 185 17.31 2.36 -13.43
C LEU A 185 17.23 3.17 -14.72
N LYS A 186 17.72 4.42 -14.71
CA LYS A 186 17.82 5.26 -15.92
C LYS A 186 18.81 4.66 -16.92
N ALA A 187 20.00 4.30 -16.45
CA ALA A 187 21.05 3.74 -17.32
C ALA A 187 20.64 2.42 -17.97
N LYS A 188 19.90 1.57 -17.26
CA LYS A 188 19.40 0.28 -17.76
C LYS A 188 18.07 0.37 -18.53
N GLY A 189 17.44 1.55 -18.57
CA GLY A 189 16.14 1.73 -19.22
C GLY A 189 15.05 0.85 -18.60
N HIS A 190 14.96 0.82 -17.28
CA HIS A 190 13.94 0.06 -16.56
C HIS A 190 12.53 0.63 -16.88
N PRO A 191 11.49 -0.21 -17.11
CA PRO A 191 10.15 0.28 -17.49
C PRO A 191 9.51 1.27 -16.50
N VAL A 192 9.94 1.23 -15.24
CA VAL A 192 9.48 2.18 -14.22
C VAL A 192 9.82 3.64 -14.54
N VAL A 193 10.89 3.88 -15.32
CA VAL A 193 11.34 5.23 -15.69
C VAL A 193 10.28 5.93 -16.55
N GLU A 194 9.58 5.19 -17.41
CA GLU A 194 8.47 5.75 -18.21
C GLU A 194 7.29 6.18 -17.32
N ARG A 195 7.03 5.45 -16.23
CA ARG A 195 5.99 5.77 -15.26
C ARG A 195 6.27 7.08 -14.51
N TRP A 196 7.54 7.44 -14.36
CA TRP A 196 7.91 8.72 -13.75
C TRP A 196 7.48 9.89 -14.63
N LYS A 197 7.68 9.77 -15.95
CA LYS A 197 7.26 10.79 -16.93
C LYS A 197 5.74 10.98 -16.90
N GLU A 198 4.99 9.88 -16.86
CA GLU A 198 3.53 9.91 -16.74
C GLU A 198 3.08 10.61 -15.44
N LYS A 199 3.69 10.27 -14.30
CA LYS A 199 3.41 10.92 -13.01
C LYS A 199 3.77 12.40 -12.99
N GLU A 200 4.84 12.79 -13.66
CA GLU A 200 5.24 14.20 -13.78
C GLU A 200 4.28 14.97 -14.68
N ALA A 201 3.81 14.36 -15.78
CA ALA A 201 2.76 14.93 -16.64
C ALA A 201 1.43 15.09 -15.89
N GLU A 202 0.98 14.06 -15.16
CA GLU A 202 -0.26 14.12 -14.36
C GLU A 202 -0.17 15.19 -13.26
N LYS A 203 0.98 15.32 -12.58
CA LYS A 203 1.22 16.41 -11.62
C LYS A 203 1.28 17.78 -12.28
N ALA A 204 1.78 17.86 -13.51
CA ALA A 204 1.82 19.10 -14.28
C ALA A 204 0.45 19.51 -14.81
N GLU A 205 -0.47 18.56 -15.05
CA GLU A 205 -1.86 18.80 -15.44
C GLU A 205 -2.80 19.06 -14.24
N ALA A 206 -2.52 18.48 -13.07
CA ALA A 206 -3.27 18.76 -11.84
C ALA A 206 -3.02 20.17 -11.28
N LYS A 207 -1.81 20.73 -11.47
CA LYS A 207 -1.46 22.10 -11.05
C LYS A 207 -2.31 23.20 -11.72
N PRO A 208 -2.58 23.16 -13.04
CA PRO A 208 -3.52 24.07 -13.72
C PRO A 208 -4.92 24.04 -13.10
N VAL A 209 -5.43 22.86 -12.75
CA VAL A 209 -6.78 22.69 -12.23
C VAL A 209 -6.91 23.22 -10.80
N GLU A 210 -5.89 23.04 -9.95
CA GLU A 210 -5.87 23.67 -8.61
C GLU A 210 -5.70 25.20 -8.70
N ALA A 211 -4.96 25.71 -9.69
CA ALA A 211 -4.81 27.14 -9.93
C ALA A 211 -6.11 27.80 -10.46
N GLU A 212 -6.84 27.14 -11.36
CA GLU A 212 -8.16 27.59 -11.81
C GLU A 212 -9.22 27.51 -10.71
N ALA A 213 -9.22 26.45 -9.90
CA ALA A 213 -10.15 26.32 -8.77
C ALA A 213 -9.89 27.36 -7.66
N ALA A 214 -8.63 27.79 -7.47
CA ALA A 214 -8.28 28.88 -6.56
C ALA A 214 -8.59 30.28 -7.14
N ALA A 215 -8.54 30.44 -8.47
CA ALA A 215 -8.86 31.69 -9.16
C ALA A 215 -10.38 31.91 -9.37
N ALA A 216 -11.19 30.86 -9.30
CA ALA A 216 -12.65 30.92 -9.52
C ALA A 216 -13.47 31.18 -8.25
N ALA A 217 -12.87 31.67 -7.15
CA ALA A 217 -13.62 32.17 -6.00
C ALA A 217 -13.93 33.67 -6.19
N PRO A 218 -15.14 34.09 -6.59
CA PRO A 218 -15.46 35.50 -6.68
C PRO A 218 -15.58 36.11 -5.28
N GLU A 219 -14.72 37.08 -4.99
CA GLU A 219 -15.00 38.17 -4.07
C GLU A 219 -16.12 39.05 -4.66
N ALA A 220 -17.22 39.23 -3.93
CA ALA A 220 -17.92 40.50 -3.70
C ALA A 220 -19.38 40.28 -3.24
N VAL A 221 -19.70 40.80 -2.06
CA VAL A 221 -21.07 41.13 -1.63
C VAL A 221 -21.25 42.64 -1.83
N PRO A 222 -22.42 43.13 -2.30
CA PRO A 222 -23.27 43.89 -1.37
C PRO A 222 -24.77 43.52 -1.44
N GLN A 223 -25.46 43.87 -0.34
CA GLN A 223 -26.87 43.69 0.05
C GLN A 223 -27.87 44.34 -0.96
N ILE A 224 -29.21 44.18 -0.98
CA ILE A 224 -30.24 44.27 0.09
C ILE A 224 -31.64 43.89 -0.47
N ALA A 225 -32.57 43.57 0.45
CA ALA A 225 -34.03 43.78 0.43
C ALA A 225 -34.98 42.71 -0.19
N GLY A 226 -35.86 42.15 0.66
CA GLY A 226 -37.08 41.44 0.26
C GLY A 226 -37.62 40.49 1.35
N VAL A 227 -38.61 40.96 2.11
CA VAL A 227 -39.27 40.32 3.27
C VAL A 227 -40.18 39.14 2.89
N THR A 228 -40.56 38.34 3.91
CA THR A 228 -41.59 37.28 4.04
C THR A 228 -41.04 35.85 3.95
N GLY A 229 -41.25 34.93 4.90
CA GLY A 229 -41.93 34.96 6.18
C GLY A 229 -41.88 33.56 6.84
N VAL A 230 -42.02 33.55 8.16
CA VAL A 230 -42.45 32.45 9.05
C VAL A 230 -41.43 31.36 9.44
N SER A 231 -41.36 31.25 10.77
CA SER A 231 -40.58 30.44 11.70
C SER A 231 -40.95 28.95 11.80
N VAL A 232 -39.97 28.10 12.07
CA VAL A 232 -40.12 26.96 13.01
C VAL A 232 -38.88 26.86 13.90
N SER A 233 -39.16 26.66 15.18
CA SER A 233 -38.33 26.86 16.36
C SER A 233 -37.40 25.67 16.68
N GLY A 234 -36.24 25.97 17.25
CA GLY A 234 -35.70 25.24 18.41
C GLY A 234 -34.67 24.13 18.16
N ILE A 235 -33.38 24.48 18.19
CA ILE A 235 -32.30 23.83 18.99
C ILE A 235 -31.15 24.86 19.07
N PRO A 236 -30.67 25.24 20.28
CA PRO A 236 -29.64 26.25 20.42
C PRO A 236 -28.24 25.65 20.19
N VAL A 237 -27.47 26.33 19.34
CA VAL A 237 -26.03 26.16 19.15
C VAL A 237 -25.29 26.78 20.34
N ALA A 238 -24.53 25.97 21.09
CA ALA A 238 -23.50 26.44 22.02
C ALA A 238 -22.17 25.80 21.57
N ALA A 239 -21.25 26.54 20.93
CA ALA A 239 -20.23 27.42 21.55
C ALA A 239 -19.40 26.65 22.60
N GLY A 240 -18.09 26.40 22.46
CA GLY A 240 -17.11 26.72 21.44
C GLY A 240 -15.84 25.90 21.73
N GLY A 241 -15.21 25.37 20.68
CA GLY A 241 -13.91 24.70 20.75
C GLY A 241 -12.88 25.52 19.97
N LEU A 242 -11.74 25.83 20.58
CA LEU A 242 -10.66 26.58 19.94
C LEU A 242 -10.04 25.72 18.82
N ARG A 243 -10.12 26.16 17.57
CA ARG A 243 -9.47 25.52 16.41
C ARG A 243 -8.47 26.48 15.80
N ILE A 244 -7.17 26.15 15.91
CA ILE A 244 -6.09 26.91 15.30
C ILE A 244 -5.62 26.13 14.07
N ILE A 245 -5.66 26.76 12.89
CA ILE A 245 -5.15 26.18 11.64
C ILE A 245 -4.09 27.15 11.10
N LEU A 246 -2.87 26.66 10.94
CA LEU A 246 -1.74 27.43 10.44
C LEU A 246 -1.26 26.79 9.13
N LYS A 247 -1.29 27.53 8.02
CA LYS A 247 -0.75 27.10 6.74
C LYS A 247 0.43 28.00 6.36
N GLY A 248 1.58 27.40 6.05
CA GLY A 248 2.77 28.10 5.54
C GLY A 248 3.64 28.84 6.57
N ALA A 249 3.41 28.68 7.87
CA ALA A 249 4.15 29.43 8.90
C ALA A 249 5.42 28.70 9.38
N LYS A 250 6.57 29.40 9.44
CA LYS A 250 7.75 28.98 10.22
C LYS A 250 7.66 29.58 11.62
N ILE A 251 7.22 28.78 12.59
CA ILE A 251 7.00 29.22 13.97
C ILE A 251 8.15 28.70 14.84
N ARG A 252 8.83 29.60 15.55
CA ARG A 252 9.84 29.27 16.56
C ARG A 252 9.35 29.79 17.91
N ILE A 253 9.05 28.89 18.85
CA ILE A 253 8.52 29.23 20.16
C ILE A 253 9.29 28.47 21.23
N ASP A 254 9.72 29.16 22.28
CA ASP A 254 10.45 28.54 23.40
C ASP A 254 9.53 27.95 24.48
N LYS A 255 8.30 28.45 24.66
CA LYS A 255 7.28 27.82 25.55
C LYS A 255 5.85 28.23 25.20
N VAL A 256 4.93 27.26 25.16
CA VAL A 256 3.47 27.48 25.02
C VAL A 256 2.75 26.88 26.23
N ILE A 257 1.85 27.65 26.86
CA ILE A 257 0.99 27.18 27.95
C ILE A 257 -0.47 27.52 27.62
N ILE A 258 -1.30 26.49 27.47
CA ILE A 258 -2.75 26.64 27.23
C ILE A 258 -3.46 26.20 28.52
N LYS A 259 -4.13 27.14 29.21
CA LYS A 259 -4.99 26.82 30.37
C LYS A 259 -6.45 27.04 30.02
N ARG A 260 -7.28 26.02 30.26
CA ARG A 260 -8.74 26.11 30.20
C ARG A 260 -9.24 26.61 31.56
N THR A 261 -9.71 27.85 31.63
CA THR A 261 -10.39 28.36 32.83
C THR A 261 -11.81 27.82 32.82
N GLY A 262 -12.05 26.75 33.58
CA GLY A 262 -13.40 26.24 33.81
C GLY A 262 -14.16 27.19 34.73
N SER A 263 -15.26 27.77 34.23
CA SER A 263 -16.30 28.39 35.04
C SER A 263 -17.08 27.28 35.75
N GLY A 264 -16.96 27.21 37.08
CA GLY A 264 -17.82 26.39 37.92
C GLY A 264 -19.28 26.84 37.86
N GLY A 265 -20.20 25.90 38.05
CA GLY A 265 -21.62 26.23 38.18
C GLY A 265 -22.56 25.05 38.06
N LYS A 266 -22.83 24.43 39.22
CA LYS A 266 -23.87 23.44 39.58
C LYS A 266 -23.71 22.01 39.09
#